data_AF-A0A9X8N7T9-F1
#
_entry.id   AF-A0A9X8N7T9-F1
#
_cell.length_a   1.000
_cell.length_b   1.000
_cell.length_c   1.000
_cell.angle_alpha   90.00
_cell.angle_beta   90.00
_cell.angle_gamma   90.00
#
_symmetry.space_group_name_H-M   'P 1'
#
loop_
_entity.id
_entity.type
_entity.pdbx_description
1 polymer ?
#
loop_
_entity_poly.entity_id
_entity_poly.type
_entity_poly.pdbx_seq_one_letter_code
_entity_poly.pdbx_strand_id
1 'polypeptide(L)'
;MKDDNGKPLTRSQEIMKLAFRDQEERFAKKREEWAPVWEAALKAAQDFTSTRDGDAVSHPAHYTSHPSGIEAIELTRHHDFLTGNVLKYVLRAPYKGSEVQDLKKAAQYLKWAIEKAESKESK
;
A
#
# COMPACT_ATOMS: atom_id res chain seq x y z
N MET A 1 13.42 -9.79 22.21
CA MET A 1 12.72 -10.66 21.21
C MET A 1 13.73 -11.25 20.23
N LYS A 2 13.42 -12.37 19.56
CA LYS A 2 14.29 -12.98 18.53
C LYS A 2 13.74 -12.74 17.11
N ASP A 3 14.62 -12.73 16.11
CA ASP A 3 14.25 -12.79 14.69
C ASP A 3 13.91 -14.22 14.24
N ASP A 4 13.54 -14.36 12.97
CA ASP A 4 13.10 -15.64 12.37
C ASP A 4 14.23 -16.68 12.30
N ASN A 5 15.48 -16.26 12.55
CA ASN A 5 16.67 -17.12 12.61
C ASN A 5 17.15 -17.35 14.07
N GLY A 6 16.34 -16.95 15.07
CA GLY A 6 16.64 -17.15 16.48
C GLY A 6 17.69 -16.19 17.07
N LYS A 7 18.12 -15.18 16.32
CA LYS A 7 19.09 -14.17 16.78
C LYS A 7 18.38 -13.08 17.59
N PRO A 8 19.00 -12.55 18.67
CA PRO A 8 18.41 -11.43 19.42
C PRO A 8 18.28 -10.19 18.54
N LEU A 9 17.12 -9.54 18.59
CA LEU A 9 16.86 -8.27 17.89
C LEU A 9 17.61 -7.12 18.58
N THR A 10 17.98 -6.10 17.81
CA THR A 10 18.51 -4.85 18.34
C THR A 10 17.38 -4.02 18.97
N ARG A 11 17.72 -3.06 19.86
CA ARG A 11 16.75 -2.15 20.50
C ARG A 11 15.83 -1.45 19.49
N SER A 12 16.39 -0.99 18.38
CA SER A 12 15.62 -0.34 17.31
C SER A 12 14.69 -1.31 16.60
N GLN A 13 15.14 -2.55 16.37
CA GLN A 13 14.30 -3.60 15.78
C GLN A 13 13.18 -4.02 16.74
N GLU A 14 13.43 -4.06 18.05
CA GLU A 14 12.40 -4.35 19.05
C GLU A 14 11.33 -3.25 19.12
N ILE A 15 11.75 -1.98 19.09
CA ILE A 15 10.84 -0.82 19.05
C ILE A 15 10.00 -0.86 17.77
N MET A 16 10.61 -1.12 16.61
CA MET A 16 9.88 -1.25 15.35
C MET A 16 8.89 -2.42 15.42
N LYS A 17 9.29 -3.58 15.95
CA LYS A 17 8.41 -4.76 16.07
C LYS A 17 7.23 -4.49 17.00
N LEU A 18 7.44 -3.73 18.08
CA LEU A 18 6.38 -3.27 18.99
C LEU A 18 5.47 -2.23 18.31
N ALA A 19 6.05 -1.26 17.59
CA ALA A 19 5.31 -0.22 16.89
C ALA A 19 4.42 -0.83 15.78
N PHE A 20 4.93 -1.79 15.01
CA PHE A 20 4.14 -2.48 13.99
C PHE A 20 3.01 -3.32 14.62
N ARG A 21 3.26 -4.00 15.74
CA ARG A 21 2.20 -4.75 16.46
C ARG A 21 1.10 -3.83 16.97
N ASP A 22 1.46 -2.74 17.65
CA ASP A 22 0.51 -1.74 18.15
C ASP A 22 -0.25 -1.08 16.98
N GLN A 23 0.42 -0.84 15.85
CA GLN A 23 -0.21 -0.32 14.64
C GLN A 23 -1.22 -1.33 14.06
N GLU A 24 -0.88 -2.61 13.97
CA GLU A 24 -1.79 -3.67 13.50
C GLU A 24 -2.99 -3.85 14.42
N GLU A 25 -2.81 -3.84 15.74
CA GLU A 25 -3.88 -3.91 16.73
C GLU A 25 -4.80 -2.68 16.67
N ARG A 26 -4.22 -1.47 16.55
CA ARG A 26 -4.98 -0.23 16.35
C ARG A 26 -5.77 -0.27 15.06
N PHE A 27 -5.19 -0.76 13.97
CA PHE A 27 -5.89 -0.91 12.70
C PHE A 27 -6.93 -2.02 12.75
N ALA A 28 -6.72 -3.11 13.49
CA ALA A 28 -7.72 -4.14 13.68
C ALA A 28 -8.94 -3.59 14.45
N LYS A 29 -8.69 -2.89 15.56
CA LYS A 29 -9.74 -2.27 16.36
C LYS A 29 -10.49 -1.19 15.59
N LYS A 30 -9.78 -0.32 14.85
CA LYS A 30 -10.41 0.66 13.96
C LYS A 30 -11.18 0.00 12.83
N ARG A 31 -10.69 -1.11 12.25
CA ARG A 31 -11.41 -1.87 11.21
C ARG A 31 -12.72 -2.42 11.74
N GLU A 32 -12.76 -2.92 12.96
CA GLU A 32 -13.99 -3.41 13.61
C GLU A 32 -14.96 -2.26 13.95
N GLU A 33 -14.44 -1.18 14.54
CA GLU A 33 -15.21 0.03 14.87
C GLU A 33 -15.81 0.68 13.62
N TRP A 34 -15.03 0.75 12.54
CA TRP A 34 -15.43 1.41 11.30
C TRP A 34 -16.14 0.44 10.37
N ALA A 35 -16.18 -0.87 10.66
CA ALA A 35 -16.79 -1.88 9.81
C ALA A 35 -18.19 -1.50 9.32
N PRO A 36 -19.12 -0.94 10.13
CA PRO A 36 -20.45 -0.61 9.64
C PRO A 36 -20.44 0.56 8.63
N VAL A 37 -19.66 1.60 8.92
CA VAL A 37 -19.48 2.77 8.04
C VAL A 37 -18.74 2.36 6.78
N TRP A 38 -17.81 1.42 6.93
CA TRP A 38 -16.98 0.87 5.89
C TRP A 38 -17.74 -0.01 4.91
N GLU A 39 -18.53 -0.95 5.42
CA GLU A 39 -19.43 -1.78 4.62
C GLU A 39 -20.46 -0.91 3.91
N ALA A 40 -20.99 0.13 4.59
CA ALA A 40 -21.88 1.10 3.96
C ALA A 40 -21.17 1.93 2.86
N ALA A 41 -19.93 2.36 3.09
CA ALA A 41 -19.13 3.10 2.12
C ALA A 41 -18.69 2.23 0.93
N LEU A 42 -18.31 0.97 1.18
CA LEU A 42 -18.02 -0.03 0.14
C LEU A 42 -19.26 -0.32 -0.69
N LYS A 43 -20.40 -0.52 -0.04
CA LYS A 43 -21.68 -0.70 -0.73
C LYS A 43 -22.05 0.52 -1.55
N ALA A 44 -21.93 1.72 -0.99
CA ALA A 44 -22.19 2.97 -1.72
C ALA A 44 -21.21 3.19 -2.88
N ALA A 45 -19.93 2.85 -2.69
CA ALA A 45 -18.91 2.91 -3.75
C ALA A 45 -19.16 1.84 -4.82
N GLN A 46 -19.59 0.63 -4.46
CA GLN A 46 -20.01 -0.42 -5.39
C GLN A 46 -21.27 -0.03 -6.14
N ASP A 47 -22.26 0.58 -5.48
CA ASP A 47 -23.48 1.06 -6.11
C ASP A 47 -23.17 2.23 -7.07
N PHE A 48 -22.24 3.12 -6.69
CA PHE A 48 -21.75 4.21 -7.54
C PHE A 48 -20.94 3.69 -8.75
N THR A 49 -20.14 2.65 -8.58
CA THR A 49 -19.29 2.07 -9.64
C THR A 49 -20.01 1.01 -10.49
N SER A 50 -21.12 0.41 -10.01
CA SER A 50 -21.94 -0.57 -10.76
C SER A 50 -22.75 0.06 -11.90
N THR A 51 -22.77 1.39 -12.01
CA THR A 51 -23.28 2.10 -13.20
C THR A 51 -22.21 2.34 -14.28
N ARG A 52 -20.96 1.91 -14.05
CA ARG A 52 -19.87 1.99 -15.02
C ARG A 52 -19.59 0.60 -15.58
N ASP A 53 -20.36 0.25 -16.61
CA ASP A 53 -20.16 -0.95 -17.42
C ASP A 53 -18.69 -1.13 -17.82
N GLY A 54 -18.09 -2.21 -17.32
CA GLY A 54 -17.49 -3.22 -18.20
C GLY A 54 -16.29 -2.88 -19.08
N ASP A 55 -15.56 -1.78 -18.84
CA ASP A 55 -14.37 -1.49 -19.64
C ASP A 55 -13.08 -1.89 -18.90
N ALA A 56 -12.58 -3.10 -19.22
CA ALA A 56 -11.34 -3.69 -18.70
C ALA A 56 -10.09 -2.83 -18.95
N VAL A 57 -10.20 -1.80 -19.79
CA VAL A 57 -9.12 -0.89 -20.17
C VAL A 57 -9.11 0.37 -19.31
N SER A 58 -10.27 0.91 -18.92
CA SER A 58 -10.36 2.18 -18.18
C SER A 58 -10.50 2.02 -16.66
N HIS A 59 -11.14 0.95 -16.17
CA HIS A 59 -11.39 0.76 -14.73
C HIS A 59 -11.28 -0.72 -14.28
N PRO A 60 -10.07 -1.31 -14.21
CA PRO A 60 -9.94 -2.69 -13.75
C PRO A 60 -10.33 -2.81 -12.26
N ALA A 61 -11.22 -3.74 -11.92
CA ALA A 61 -11.79 -3.97 -10.58
C ALA A 61 -10.80 -4.22 -9.42
N HIS A 62 -9.50 -4.31 -9.71
CA HIS A 62 -8.43 -4.55 -8.76
C HIS A 62 -7.62 -3.28 -8.40
N TYR A 63 -8.05 -2.10 -8.87
CA TYR A 63 -7.47 -0.80 -8.50
C TYR A 63 -8.32 0.03 -7.53
N THR A 64 -9.56 -0.41 -7.28
CA THR A 64 -10.52 0.17 -6.31
C THR A 64 -10.59 -0.60 -4.98
N SER A 65 -9.81 -1.68 -4.84
CA SER A 65 -9.81 -2.55 -3.66
C SER A 65 -9.12 -1.96 -2.43
N HIS A 66 -8.49 -0.78 -2.55
CA HIS A 66 -7.85 -0.17 -1.40
C HIS A 66 -8.93 0.33 -0.43
N PRO A 67 -8.83 -0.04 0.86
CA PRO A 67 -9.68 0.38 1.95
C PRO A 67 -10.22 1.82 1.80
N SER A 68 -9.32 2.80 1.64
CA SER A 68 -9.71 4.21 1.61
C SER A 68 -10.62 4.63 0.45
N GLY A 69 -10.94 3.75 -0.52
CA GLY A 69 -11.71 4.09 -1.72
C GLY A 69 -10.97 4.99 -2.72
N ILE A 70 -9.71 5.32 -2.45
CA ILE A 70 -8.84 6.14 -3.30
C ILE A 70 -8.20 5.22 -4.32
N GLU A 71 -8.35 5.50 -5.61
CA GLU A 71 -7.70 4.68 -6.62
C GLU A 71 -6.19 4.94 -6.61
N ALA A 72 -5.39 3.90 -6.88
CA ALA A 72 -3.94 4.05 -6.94
C ALA A 72 -3.50 5.14 -7.95
N ILE A 73 -4.26 5.35 -9.03
CA ILE A 73 -3.99 6.42 -10.01
C ILE A 73 -4.19 7.81 -9.41
N GLU A 74 -5.10 7.97 -8.44
CA GLU A 74 -5.41 9.27 -7.85
C GLU A 74 -4.25 9.82 -7.02
N LEU A 75 -3.50 8.93 -6.38
CA LEU A 75 -2.27 9.26 -5.68
C LEU A 75 -1.09 9.32 -6.65
N THR A 76 -0.92 8.30 -7.48
CA THR A 76 0.31 8.15 -8.28
C THR A 76 0.46 9.19 -9.40
N ARG A 77 -0.62 9.82 -9.86
CA ARG A 77 -0.56 10.93 -10.84
C ARG A 77 0.18 12.17 -10.35
N HIS A 78 0.30 12.36 -9.04
CA HIS A 78 1.00 13.50 -8.44
C HIS A 78 2.50 13.22 -8.20
N HIS A 79 2.96 12.02 -8.53
CA HIS A 79 4.31 11.57 -8.30
C HIS A 79 5.06 11.38 -9.61
N ASP A 80 6.39 11.49 -9.56
CA ASP A 80 7.21 11.17 -10.73
C ASP A 80 7.16 9.67 -11.02
N PHE A 81 7.64 9.26 -12.20
CA PHE A 81 7.54 7.86 -12.64
C PHE A 81 8.06 6.86 -11.60
N LEU A 82 9.15 7.17 -10.91
CA LEU A 82 9.76 6.24 -9.95
C LEU A 82 8.93 6.17 -8.67
N THR A 83 8.64 7.32 -8.06
CA THR A 83 7.89 7.41 -6.80
C THR A 83 6.42 6.98 -6.96
N GLY A 84 5.80 7.24 -8.10
CA GLY A 84 4.47 6.74 -8.44
C GLY A 84 4.45 5.21 -8.57
N ASN A 85 5.50 4.59 -9.12
CA ASN A 85 5.59 3.13 -9.15
C ASN A 85 5.79 2.52 -7.75
N VAL A 86 6.54 3.18 -6.87
CA VAL A 86 6.66 2.75 -5.46
C VAL A 86 5.28 2.67 -4.81
N LEU A 87 4.52 3.78 -4.86
CA LEU A 87 3.16 3.84 -4.30
C LEU A 87 2.22 2.81 -4.93
N LYS A 88 2.25 2.66 -6.27
CA LYS A 88 1.43 1.67 -6.98
C LYS A 88 1.65 0.26 -6.41
N TYR A 89 2.89 -0.18 -6.27
CA TYR A 89 3.18 -1.53 -5.82
C TYR A 89 2.92 -1.72 -4.33
N VAL A 90 3.15 -0.70 -3.50
CA VAL A 90 2.81 -0.74 -2.06
C VAL A 90 1.29 -0.86 -1.87
N LEU A 91 0.50 -0.02 -2.56
CA LEU A 91 -0.96 -0.04 -2.45
C LEU A 91 -1.57 -1.33 -3.02
N ARG A 92 -0.91 -1.96 -3.99
CA ARG A 92 -1.39 -3.18 -4.64
C ARG A 92 -1.04 -4.46 -3.90
N ALA A 93 0.06 -4.47 -3.14
CA ALA A 93 0.62 -5.65 -2.49
C ALA A 93 -0.41 -6.49 -1.70
N PRO A 94 -1.30 -5.91 -0.86
CA PRO A 94 -2.28 -6.72 -0.10
C PRO A 94 -3.50 -7.18 -0.91
N TYR A 95 -3.70 -6.71 -2.15
CA TYR A 95 -4.93 -6.97 -2.93
C TYR A 95 -4.73 -7.78 -4.21
N LYS A 96 -3.49 -7.96 -4.70
CA LYS A 96 -3.25 -8.63 -5.98
C LYS A 96 -1.98 -9.46 -6.01
N GLY A 97 -2.12 -10.74 -6.36
CA GLY A 97 -1.00 -11.64 -6.65
C GLY A 97 -0.17 -11.95 -5.40
N SER A 98 1.15 -11.80 -5.50
CA SER A 98 2.07 -12.02 -4.38
C SER A 98 2.48 -10.68 -3.76
N GLU A 99 2.04 -10.45 -2.52
CA GLU A 99 2.36 -9.28 -1.72
C GLU A 99 3.88 -9.03 -1.67
N VAL A 100 4.64 -10.08 -1.33
CA VAL A 100 6.11 -10.03 -1.27
C VAL A 100 6.72 -9.64 -2.62
N GLN A 101 6.18 -10.13 -3.73
CA GLN A 101 6.70 -9.79 -5.05
C GLN A 101 6.47 -8.31 -5.39
N ASP A 102 5.32 -7.75 -5.02
CA ASP A 102 5.03 -6.35 -5.25
C ASP A 102 5.84 -5.44 -4.31
N LEU A 103 6.04 -5.81 -3.06
CA LEU A 103 6.96 -5.11 -2.16
C LEU A 103 8.40 -5.11 -2.69
N LYS A 104 8.88 -6.22 -3.27
CA LYS A 104 10.19 -6.28 -3.92
C LYS A 104 10.28 -5.34 -5.12
N LYS A 105 9.22 -5.22 -5.93
CA LYS A 105 9.17 -4.25 -7.03
C LYS A 105 9.20 -2.81 -6.50
N ALA A 106 8.43 -2.51 -5.46
CA ALA A 106 8.44 -1.19 -4.82
C ALA A 106 9.86 -0.81 -4.35
N ALA A 107 10.57 -1.74 -3.70
CA ALA A 107 11.94 -1.52 -3.27
C ALA A 107 12.91 -1.23 -4.44
N GLN A 108 12.76 -1.93 -5.57
CA GLN A 108 13.56 -1.68 -6.77
C GLN A 108 13.35 -0.26 -7.32
N TYR A 109 12.10 0.18 -7.42
CA TYR A 109 11.79 1.54 -7.89
C TYR A 109 12.29 2.62 -6.93
N LEU A 110 12.22 2.37 -5.62
CA LEU A 110 12.77 3.27 -4.62
C LEU A 110 14.30 3.40 -4.75
N LYS A 111 15.00 2.30 -5.01
CA LYS A 111 16.45 2.32 -5.26
C LYS A 111 16.80 3.25 -6.43
N TRP A 112 16.12 3.12 -7.56
CA TRP A 112 16.34 4.01 -8.71
C TRP A 112 15.98 5.47 -8.40
N ALA A 113 14.97 5.72 -7.56
CA ALA A 113 14.62 7.08 -7.15
C ALA A 113 15.74 7.73 -6.32
N ILE A 114 16.39 6.94 -5.45
CA ILE A 114 17.56 7.36 -4.67
C ILE A 114 18.74 7.68 -5.60
N GLU A 115 19.09 6.78 -6.52
CA GLU A 115 20.17 7.00 -7.50
C GLU A 115 19.96 8.29 -8.30
N LYS A 116 18.71 8.55 -8.72
CA LYS A 116 18.33 9.80 -9.40
C LYS A 116 18.51 11.03 -8.49
N ALA A 117 18.15 10.95 -7.21
CA ALA A 117 18.31 12.05 -6.27
C ALA A 117 19.79 12.36 -6.01
N GLU A 118 20.61 11.34 -5.74
CA GLU A 118 22.06 11.47 -5.53
C GLU A 118 22.76 12.12 -6.74
N SER A 119 22.33 11.75 -7.96
CA SER A 119 22.87 12.34 -9.20
C SER A 119 22.53 13.84 -9.37
N LYS A 120 21.46 14.31 -8.74
CA LYS A 120 21.08 15.73 -8.74
C LYS A 120 21.85 16.53 -7.71
N GLU A 121 22.15 15.94 -6.55
CA GLU A 121 22.94 16.58 -5.49
C GLU A 121 24.42 16.73 -5.87
N SER A 122 24.91 15.88 -6.78
CA SER A 122 26.29 15.92 -7.29
C SER A 122 26.50 16.93 -8.43
N LYS A 123 25.49 17.74 -8.79
CA LYS A 123 25.53 18.75 -9.85
C LYS A 123 25.31 20.15 -9.28
#